data_AF-A0AAD4IJE8-F1
#
_entry.id   AF-A0AAD4IJE8-F1
#
_cell.length_a   1.000
_cell.length_b   1.000
_cell.length_c   1.000
_cell.angle_alpha   90.00
_cell.angle_beta   90.00
_cell.angle_gamma   90.00
#
_symmetry.space_group_name_H-M   'P 1'
#
loop_
_entity.id
_entity.type
_entity.pdbx_description
1 polymer ?
#
loop_
_entity_poly.entity_id
_entity_poly.type
_entity_poly.pdbx_seq_one_letter_code
_entity_poly.pdbx_strand_id
1 'polypeptide(L)'
;MFDKLRSKSPSGRSKGDSLDNTPNDSSSAPPPPAYTAASSSSGAASSAPVQTRFASLSLHREDRLRFLRFPEPIISSCRAAVIRTWPQGIDEERQYANSQEMKLNGYPWRGHGKEGIHARRLMNGLLATLHASGWLLTLNTDISKNAVDKDTLLFRYQNPPPAPHEWCVVAFSRQDRLRFIDAPASLYSSLPSRVGAHWISASEEHSSGIWEFKLRGYPWQANGEETMR
;
A
#
# COMPACT_ATOMS: atom_id res chain seq x y z
N MET A 1 25.80 1.79 24.03
CA MET A 1 25.10 2.12 25.29
C MET A 1 23.63 1.84 25.02
N PHE A 2 23.16 0.60 24.98
CA PHE A 2 23.07 -0.37 26.06
C PHE A 2 23.35 -1.79 25.55
N ASP A 3 24.28 -2.47 26.20
CA ASP A 3 24.51 -3.92 26.08
C ASP A 3 24.91 -4.38 27.47
N LYS A 4 24.20 -5.40 27.98
CA LYS A 4 24.45 -6.24 29.16
C LYS A 4 23.15 -6.45 29.92
N LEU A 5 22.66 -7.69 29.90
CA LEU A 5 22.25 -8.44 31.09
C LEU A 5 22.03 -9.90 30.68
N ARG A 6 23.04 -10.75 30.91
CA ARG A 6 22.91 -12.21 30.95
C ARG A 6 23.61 -12.72 32.21
N SER A 7 23.02 -13.78 32.78
CA SER A 7 23.40 -14.56 33.98
C SER A 7 22.92 -13.92 35.29
N LYS A 8 22.37 -14.66 36.27
CA LYS A 8 22.76 -15.98 36.79
C LYS A 8 21.56 -16.75 37.40
N SER A 9 21.59 -18.07 37.29
CA SER A 9 20.93 -18.99 38.25
C SER A 9 21.88 -19.30 39.41
N PRO A 10 21.36 -19.69 40.58
CA PRO A 10 21.95 -20.82 41.27
C PRO A 10 20.92 -21.83 41.80
N SER A 11 21.37 -23.08 41.84
CA SER A 11 20.74 -24.29 42.34
C SER A 11 20.90 -24.49 43.85
N GLY A 12 19.91 -25.11 44.51
CA GLY A 12 20.16 -26.33 45.30
C GLY A 12 19.92 -26.32 46.82
N ARG A 13 19.14 -27.35 47.25
CA ARG A 13 19.25 -28.24 48.45
C ARG A 13 18.28 -28.09 49.66
N SER A 14 17.29 -28.99 49.64
CA SER A 14 16.92 -30.09 50.57
C SER A 14 16.42 -29.92 52.02
N LYS A 15 15.26 -30.56 52.24
CA LYS A 15 14.80 -31.47 53.33
C LYS A 15 14.40 -30.91 54.71
N GLY A 16 13.20 -31.32 55.14
CA GLY A 16 12.76 -31.39 56.54
C GLY A 16 11.26 -31.65 56.67
N ASP A 17 10.86 -32.88 57.01
CA ASP A 17 9.50 -33.32 57.31
C ASP A 17 8.89 -32.61 58.52
N SER A 18 7.56 -32.43 58.56
CA SER A 18 6.73 -32.49 59.79
C SER A 18 5.23 -32.46 59.43
N LEU A 19 4.50 -33.45 59.94
CA LEU A 19 3.05 -33.64 59.85
C LEU A 19 2.30 -32.61 60.74
N ASP A 20 1.15 -32.13 60.28
CA ASP A 20 -0.18 -32.52 60.80
C ASP A 20 -1.20 -31.35 60.86
N ASN A 21 -2.42 -31.72 60.46
CA ASN A 21 -3.74 -31.28 60.94
C ASN A 21 -4.55 -30.08 60.35
N THR A 22 -5.64 -30.50 59.69
CA THR A 22 -7.03 -29.95 59.60
C THR A 22 -7.36 -28.78 58.66
N PRO A 23 -8.64 -28.62 58.25
CA PRO A 23 -9.51 -29.63 57.65
C PRO A 23 -10.12 -29.17 56.31
N ASN A 24 -10.55 -30.17 55.56
CA ASN A 24 -11.46 -30.18 54.41
C ASN A 24 -12.41 -28.96 54.31
N ASP A 25 -12.23 -28.11 53.29
CA ASP A 25 -13.33 -27.32 52.72
C ASP A 25 -13.54 -27.74 51.27
N SER A 26 -14.68 -28.40 51.07
CA SER A 26 -15.11 -29.04 49.85
C SER A 26 -15.88 -28.04 49.01
N SER A 27 -15.20 -27.29 48.14
CA SER A 27 -15.85 -26.58 47.04
C SER A 27 -15.41 -27.18 45.69
N SER A 28 -15.94 -28.35 45.36
CA SER A 28 -15.82 -28.88 43.99
C SER A 28 -16.67 -28.00 43.07
N ALA A 29 -16.03 -27.14 42.29
CA ALA A 29 -16.68 -26.47 41.17
C ALA A 29 -17.29 -27.55 40.24
N PRO A 30 -18.52 -27.34 39.71
CA PRO A 30 -19.13 -28.30 38.82
C PRO A 30 -18.25 -28.49 37.57
N PRO A 31 -18.15 -29.71 37.02
CA PRO A 31 -17.42 -29.93 35.79
C PRO A 31 -18.07 -29.09 34.66
N PRO A 32 -17.26 -28.55 33.72
CA PRO A 32 -17.81 -27.85 32.58
C PRO A 32 -18.75 -28.77 31.79
N PRO A 33 -19.82 -28.24 31.19
CA PRO A 33 -20.78 -29.05 30.45
C PRO A 33 -20.07 -29.84 29.34
N ALA A 34 -20.39 -31.13 29.25
CA ALA A 34 -19.91 -31.98 28.16
C ALA A 34 -20.41 -31.40 26.83
N TYR A 35 -19.48 -31.03 25.96
CA TYR A 35 -19.81 -30.54 24.62
C TYR A 35 -20.30 -31.73 23.79
N THR A 36 -21.62 -31.86 23.63
CA THR A 36 -22.18 -32.75 22.61
C THR A 36 -21.76 -32.22 21.24
N ALA A 37 -21.04 -33.04 20.47
CA ALA A 37 -20.70 -32.76 19.09
C ALA A 37 -21.98 -32.42 18.31
N ALA A 38 -21.96 -31.29 17.61
CA ALA A 38 -23.10 -30.83 16.82
C ALA A 38 -23.52 -31.90 15.82
N SER A 39 -24.77 -32.35 15.92
CA SER A 39 -25.38 -33.28 14.98
C SER A 39 -25.48 -32.60 13.61
N SER A 40 -24.90 -33.23 12.60
CA SER A 40 -24.95 -32.78 11.21
C SER A 40 -26.37 -32.91 10.66
N SER A 41 -27.15 -31.83 10.67
CA SER A 41 -28.36 -31.71 9.86
C SER A 41 -27.96 -31.33 8.43
N SER A 42 -28.17 -32.28 7.52
CA SER A 42 -28.03 -32.13 6.08
C SER A 42 -29.05 -31.13 5.53
N GLY A 43 -28.57 -29.94 5.18
CA GLY A 43 -29.29 -28.91 4.42
C GLY A 43 -28.27 -28.04 3.68
N ALA A 44 -28.20 -28.20 2.36
CA ALA A 44 -27.13 -27.70 1.52
C ALA A 44 -27.13 -26.17 1.35
N ALA A 45 -26.06 -25.53 1.83
CA ALA A 45 -25.22 -24.63 1.04
C ALA A 45 -23.88 -24.58 1.78
N SER A 46 -22.85 -25.27 1.27
CA SER A 46 -21.49 -25.03 1.72
C SER A 46 -21.12 -23.61 1.28
N SER A 47 -21.34 -22.62 2.15
CA SER A 47 -20.69 -21.32 1.98
C SER A 47 -19.20 -21.58 2.11
N ALA A 48 -18.51 -21.82 0.99
CA ALA A 48 -17.07 -21.85 0.97
C ALA A 48 -16.58 -20.61 1.73
N PRO A 49 -15.65 -20.75 2.68
CA PRO A 49 -15.19 -19.60 3.44
C PRO A 49 -14.73 -18.54 2.44
N VAL A 50 -15.22 -17.30 2.61
CA VAL A 50 -14.85 -16.18 1.76
C VAL A 50 -13.37 -15.91 2.00
N GLN A 51 -12.51 -16.53 1.19
CA GLN A 51 -11.08 -16.32 1.27
C GLN A 51 -10.74 -15.03 0.54
N THR A 52 -10.55 -13.97 1.32
CA THR A 52 -10.05 -12.70 0.80
C THR A 52 -8.61 -12.89 0.34
N ARG A 53 -8.32 -12.56 -0.93
CA ARG A 53 -6.97 -12.66 -1.49
C ARG A 53 -6.29 -11.30 -1.46
N PHE A 54 -5.01 -11.31 -1.08
CA PHE A 54 -4.17 -10.12 -1.03
C PHE A 54 -2.93 -10.27 -1.89
N ALA A 55 -2.56 -9.20 -2.59
CA ALA A 55 -1.35 -9.08 -3.38
C ALA A 55 -0.69 -7.72 -3.11
N SER A 56 0.55 -7.54 -3.54
CA SER A 56 1.22 -6.25 -3.40
C SER A 56 2.06 -5.87 -4.61
N LEU A 57 1.98 -4.59 -4.97
CA LEU A 57 2.90 -3.93 -5.90
C LEU A 57 3.86 -3.08 -5.05
N SER A 58 5.15 -3.17 -5.29
CA SER A 58 6.13 -2.36 -4.55
C SER A 58 7.17 -1.77 -5.47
N LEU A 59 7.60 -0.55 -5.11
CA LEU A 59 8.63 0.21 -5.81
C LEU A 59 9.98 -0.07 -5.13
N HIS A 60 11.03 -0.31 -5.91
CA HIS A 60 12.35 -0.68 -5.38
C HIS A 60 13.46 0.08 -6.08
N ARG A 61 14.46 0.49 -5.30
CA ARG A 61 15.62 1.25 -5.76
C ARG A 61 15.18 2.50 -6.50
N GLU A 62 15.66 2.66 -7.73
CA GLU A 62 15.38 3.82 -8.57
C GLU A 62 14.52 3.45 -9.79
N ASP A 63 14.38 2.15 -10.09
CA ASP A 63 13.93 1.65 -11.39
C ASP A 63 13.15 0.32 -11.38
N ARG A 64 12.83 -0.27 -10.22
CA ARG A 64 12.21 -1.61 -10.15
C ARG A 64 10.78 -1.59 -9.63
N LEU A 65 9.96 -2.48 -10.19
CA LEU A 65 8.63 -2.87 -9.71
C LEU A 65 8.68 -4.33 -9.27
N ARG A 66 8.01 -4.66 -8.16
CA ARG A 66 7.80 -6.05 -7.73
C ARG A 66 6.33 -6.36 -7.52
N PHE A 67 5.90 -7.47 -8.10
CA PHE A 67 4.55 -8.02 -8.05
C PHE A 67 4.56 -9.28 -7.20
N LEU A 68 3.95 -9.22 -6.01
CA LEU A 68 3.86 -10.34 -5.08
C LEU A 68 2.43 -10.88 -5.02
N ARG A 69 2.26 -12.18 -5.26
CA ARG A 69 0.98 -12.91 -5.24
C ARG A 69 -0.08 -12.42 -6.24
N PHE A 70 0.30 -11.68 -7.28
CA PHE A 70 -0.58 -11.46 -8.41
C PHE A 70 -0.61 -12.68 -9.34
N PRO A 71 -1.77 -13.09 -9.89
CA PRO A 71 -1.84 -14.10 -10.93
C PRO A 71 -1.13 -13.66 -12.21
N GLU A 72 -0.56 -14.60 -12.95
CA GLU A 72 0.22 -14.31 -14.18
C GLU A 72 -0.55 -13.46 -15.22
N PRO A 73 -1.85 -13.70 -15.51
CA PRO A 73 -2.59 -12.84 -16.43
C PRO A 73 -2.66 -11.36 -15.99
N ILE A 74 -2.64 -11.11 -14.68
CA ILE A 74 -2.65 -9.76 -14.11
C ILE A 74 -1.26 -9.12 -14.23
N ILE A 75 -0.19 -9.88 -14.01
CA ILE A 75 1.19 -9.43 -14.21
C ILE A 75 1.40 -9.07 -15.69
N SER A 76 0.96 -9.92 -16.61
CA SER A 76 1.00 -9.67 -18.06
C SER A 76 0.22 -8.40 -18.46
N SER A 77 -0.95 -8.16 -17.84
CA SER A 77 -1.73 -6.93 -18.07
C SER A 77 -1.00 -5.69 -17.54
N CYS A 78 -0.38 -5.79 -16.36
CA CYS A 78 0.44 -4.71 -15.79
C CYS A 78 1.67 -4.43 -16.67
N ARG A 79 2.32 -5.47 -17.19
CA ARG A 79 3.44 -5.35 -18.15
C ARG A 79 3.05 -4.55 -19.38
N ALA A 80 1.88 -4.84 -19.97
CA ALA A 80 1.35 -4.08 -21.10
C ALA A 80 1.08 -2.61 -20.73
N ALA A 81 0.59 -2.35 -19.50
CA ALA A 81 0.44 -0.99 -18.99
C ALA A 81 1.78 -0.26 -18.83
N VAL A 82 2.83 -0.94 -18.34
CA VAL A 82 4.19 -0.39 -18.24
C VAL A 82 4.69 0.03 -19.62
N ILE A 83 4.65 -0.86 -20.62
CA ILE A 83 5.12 -0.58 -21.98
C ILE A 83 4.38 0.61 -22.60
N ARG A 84 3.08 0.73 -22.36
CA ARG A 84 2.27 1.84 -22.89
C ARG A 84 2.61 3.20 -22.25
N THR A 85 2.98 3.21 -20.98
CA THR A 85 3.05 4.45 -20.17
C THR A 85 4.46 4.91 -19.85
N TRP A 86 5.44 4.01 -19.94
CA TRP A 86 6.84 4.26 -19.68
C TRP A 86 7.65 4.23 -20.99
N PRO A 87 8.02 5.40 -21.56
CA PRO A 87 8.61 5.46 -22.90
C PRO A 87 9.94 4.71 -23.07
N GLN A 88 10.72 4.58 -21.99
CA GLN A 88 12.02 3.89 -22.03
C GLN A 88 11.85 2.36 -21.98
N GLY A 89 10.65 1.87 -21.66
CA GLY A 89 10.35 0.44 -21.63
C GLY A 89 10.99 -0.33 -20.47
N ILE A 90 10.93 -1.65 -20.59
CA ILE A 90 11.43 -2.61 -19.61
C ILE A 90 12.84 -3.06 -20.04
N ASP A 91 13.75 -3.12 -19.09
CA ASP A 91 15.14 -3.57 -19.27
C ASP A 91 15.28 -5.08 -18.97
N GLU A 92 14.72 -5.52 -17.84
CA GLU A 92 14.86 -6.89 -17.33
C GLU A 92 13.56 -7.34 -16.66
N GLU A 93 13.19 -8.61 -16.83
CA GLU A 93 12.10 -9.27 -16.10
C GLU A 93 12.65 -10.56 -15.47
N ARG A 94 12.40 -10.79 -14.18
CA ARG A 94 12.90 -11.97 -13.49
C ARG A 94 12.09 -12.35 -12.27
N GLN A 95 12.03 -13.66 -12.00
CA GLN A 95 11.59 -14.14 -10.69
C GLN A 95 12.57 -13.67 -9.61
N TYR A 96 12.06 -12.97 -8.62
CA TYR A 96 12.81 -12.51 -7.46
C TYR A 96 12.16 -13.06 -6.19
N ALA A 97 12.72 -14.14 -5.66
CA ALA A 97 12.13 -14.93 -4.57
C ALA A 97 10.67 -15.29 -4.89
N ASN A 98 9.71 -14.82 -4.08
CA ASN A 98 8.28 -15.09 -4.25
C ASN A 98 7.55 -14.02 -5.08
N SER A 99 8.27 -13.11 -5.72
CA SER A 99 7.72 -12.01 -6.51
C SER A 99 8.24 -12.03 -7.94
N GLN A 100 7.47 -11.44 -8.85
CA GLN A 100 7.90 -11.17 -10.21
C GLN A 100 8.43 -9.73 -10.26
N GLU A 101 9.66 -9.53 -10.72
CA GLU A 101 10.34 -8.23 -10.72
C GLU A 101 10.51 -7.73 -12.15
N MET A 102 10.14 -6.47 -12.38
CA MET A 102 10.40 -5.75 -13.63
C MET A 102 11.37 -4.61 -13.34
N LYS A 103 12.50 -4.58 -14.03
CA LYS A 103 13.44 -3.46 -14.06
C LYS A 103 13.11 -2.59 -15.26
N LEU A 104 12.96 -1.29 -15.03
CA LEU A 104 12.65 -0.31 -16.05
C LEU A 104 13.96 0.32 -16.58
N ASN A 105 13.97 0.74 -17.83
CA ASN A 105 15.04 1.62 -18.33
C ASN A 105 14.84 3.03 -17.74
N GLY A 106 15.92 3.68 -17.32
CA GLY A 106 15.86 4.99 -16.65
C GLY A 106 15.55 4.90 -15.15
N TYR A 107 15.16 6.02 -14.53
CA TYR A 107 15.05 6.11 -13.06
C TYR A 107 13.73 6.74 -12.59
N PRO A 108 12.58 6.09 -12.85
CA PRO A 108 11.25 6.64 -12.55
C PRO A 108 11.06 7.05 -11.07
N TRP A 109 11.76 6.39 -10.12
CA TRP A 109 11.58 6.64 -8.69
C TRP A 109 12.48 7.76 -8.13
N ARG A 110 13.27 8.42 -8.97
CA ARG A 110 13.95 9.69 -8.61
C ARG A 110 12.98 10.87 -8.61
N GLY A 111 11.88 10.80 -9.36
CA GLY A 111 10.79 11.78 -9.29
C GLY A 111 11.11 13.18 -9.85
N HIS A 112 12.14 13.32 -10.67
CA HIS A 112 12.58 14.61 -11.22
C HIS A 112 12.30 14.76 -12.71
N GLY A 113 12.12 16.01 -13.16
CA GLY A 113 12.02 16.36 -14.58
C GLY A 113 10.92 15.64 -15.35
N LYS A 114 11.21 15.31 -16.62
CA LYS A 114 10.29 14.60 -17.52
C LYS A 114 9.99 13.17 -17.04
N GLU A 115 10.97 12.49 -16.46
CA GLU A 115 10.78 11.14 -15.92
C GLU A 115 9.74 11.12 -14.80
N GLY A 116 9.71 12.14 -13.93
CA GLY A 116 8.71 12.25 -12.87
C GLY A 116 7.26 12.33 -13.40
N ILE A 117 7.05 12.93 -14.57
CA ILE A 117 5.73 12.95 -15.23
C ILE A 117 5.37 11.55 -15.75
N HIS A 118 6.30 10.89 -16.44
CA HIS A 118 6.06 9.55 -16.97
C HIS A 118 5.89 8.52 -15.85
N ALA A 119 6.59 8.67 -14.72
CA ALA A 119 6.43 7.81 -13.54
C ALA A 119 5.02 7.95 -12.94
N ARG A 120 4.46 9.16 -12.91
CA ARG A 120 3.08 9.41 -12.48
C ARG A 120 2.06 8.78 -13.43
N ARG A 121 2.25 8.91 -14.75
CA ARG A 121 1.43 8.25 -15.78
C ARG A 121 1.52 6.72 -15.68
N LEU A 122 2.72 6.19 -15.41
CA LEU A 122 2.97 4.78 -15.16
C LEU A 122 2.17 4.25 -13.97
N MET A 123 2.26 4.94 -12.83
CA MET A 123 1.47 4.56 -11.65
C MET A 123 -0.03 4.64 -11.90
N ASN A 124 -0.50 5.68 -12.59
CA ASN A 124 -1.92 5.80 -12.98
C ASN A 124 -2.37 4.60 -13.83
N GLY A 125 -1.58 4.22 -14.82
CA GLY A 125 -1.86 3.07 -15.69
C GLY A 125 -1.88 1.74 -14.93
N LEU A 126 -0.92 1.51 -14.03
CA LEU A 126 -0.86 0.31 -13.20
C LEU A 126 -2.07 0.21 -12.26
N LEU A 127 -2.40 1.29 -11.56
CA LEU A 127 -3.54 1.32 -10.64
C LEU A 127 -4.87 1.12 -11.38
N ALA A 128 -5.05 1.76 -12.54
CA ALA A 128 -6.24 1.57 -13.37
C ALA A 128 -6.37 0.11 -13.85
N THR A 129 -5.27 -0.50 -14.31
CA THR A 129 -5.25 -1.91 -14.76
C THR A 129 -5.57 -2.88 -13.63
N LEU A 130 -4.98 -2.68 -12.44
CA LEU A 130 -5.25 -3.50 -11.26
C LEU A 130 -6.71 -3.37 -10.81
N HIS A 131 -7.22 -2.15 -10.75
CA HIS A 131 -8.59 -1.88 -10.34
C HIS A 131 -9.61 -2.52 -11.30
N ALA A 132 -9.43 -2.35 -12.61
CA ALA A 132 -10.28 -2.98 -13.63
C ALA A 132 -10.27 -4.52 -13.56
N SER A 133 -9.21 -5.09 -12.98
CA SER A 133 -9.05 -6.52 -12.77
C SER A 133 -9.55 -7.00 -11.40
N GLY A 134 -10.22 -6.13 -10.62
CA GLY A 134 -10.75 -6.44 -9.30
C GLY A 134 -9.73 -6.38 -8.16
N TRP A 135 -8.53 -5.85 -8.40
CA TRP A 135 -7.52 -5.63 -7.36
C TRP A 135 -7.61 -4.21 -6.82
N LEU A 136 -8.18 -4.06 -5.63
CA LEU A 136 -8.48 -2.78 -5.01
C LEU A 136 -7.36 -2.37 -4.09
N LEU A 137 -6.81 -1.18 -4.29
CA LEU A 137 -5.81 -0.62 -3.39
C LEU A 137 -6.44 -0.44 -2.00
N THR A 138 -5.79 -1.01 -0.99
CA THR A 138 -6.25 -0.98 0.41
C THR A 138 -5.35 -0.14 1.31
N LEU A 139 -4.04 -0.17 1.05
CA LEU A 139 -3.03 0.51 1.86
C LEU A 139 -1.85 0.89 0.97
N ASN A 140 -1.29 2.08 1.21
CA ASN A 140 0.08 2.43 0.83
C ASN A 140 0.93 2.51 2.10
N THR A 141 2.14 1.99 2.05
CA THR A 141 2.99 1.93 3.24
C THR A 141 4.45 1.79 2.85
N ASP A 142 5.33 2.38 3.65
CA ASP A 142 6.77 2.23 3.58
C ASP A 142 7.18 1.24 4.69
N ILE A 143 7.27 -0.05 4.35
CA ILE A 143 7.38 -1.16 5.31
C ILE A 143 8.70 -1.91 5.27
N SER A 144 9.51 -1.68 4.24
CA SER A 144 10.75 -2.42 4.12
C SER A 144 11.85 -1.70 4.91
N LYS A 145 12.80 -2.48 5.42
CA LYS A 145 13.91 -1.98 6.24
C LYS A 145 15.12 -1.61 5.37
N ASN A 146 14.91 -1.51 4.06
CA ASN A 146 15.98 -1.35 3.10
C ASN A 146 16.09 0.14 2.75
N ALA A 147 17.28 0.72 2.89
CA ALA A 147 17.52 2.13 2.63
C ALA A 147 17.17 2.58 1.20
N VAL A 148 16.98 1.65 0.26
CA VAL A 148 16.60 1.94 -1.13
C VAL A 148 15.21 1.46 -1.49
N ASP A 149 14.41 0.95 -0.54
CA ASP A 149 13.01 0.71 -0.82
C ASP A 149 12.20 2.01 -0.77
N LYS A 150 10.99 1.89 -1.28
CA LYS A 150 10.03 2.96 -1.54
C LYS A 150 8.67 2.38 -1.15
N ASP A 151 7.60 3.01 -1.60
CA ASP A 151 6.24 2.58 -1.26
C ASP A 151 5.93 1.12 -1.68
N THR A 152 5.24 0.43 -0.78
CA THR A 152 4.52 -0.81 -1.02
C THR A 152 3.02 -0.56 -0.99
N LEU A 153 2.33 -1.03 -2.02
CA LEU A 153 0.90 -0.91 -2.22
C LEU A 153 0.25 -2.28 -2.02
N LEU A 154 -0.66 -2.39 -1.07
CA LEU A 154 -1.40 -3.62 -0.78
C LEU A 154 -2.78 -3.61 -1.45
N PHE A 155 -3.12 -4.70 -2.12
CA PHE A 155 -4.37 -4.84 -2.85
C PHE A 155 -5.19 -6.00 -2.31
N ARG A 156 -6.50 -5.77 -2.19
CA ARG A 156 -7.50 -6.80 -1.92
C ARG A 156 -8.21 -7.16 -3.21
N TYR A 157 -8.32 -8.46 -3.48
CA TYR A 157 -9.10 -8.94 -4.61
C TYR A 157 -10.61 -8.92 -4.32
N GLN A 158 -11.39 -8.59 -5.34
CA GLN A 158 -12.84 -8.67 -5.37
C GLN A 158 -13.31 -9.17 -6.73
N ASN A 159 -14.38 -9.98 -6.73
CA ASN A 159 -15.10 -10.39 -7.92
C ASN A 159 -16.62 -10.22 -7.65
N PRO A 160 -17.38 -9.52 -8.52
CA PRO A 160 -16.94 -8.84 -9.74
C PRO A 160 -15.98 -7.67 -9.47
N PRO A 161 -15.16 -7.28 -10.47
CA PRO A 161 -14.44 -6.01 -10.42
C PRO A 161 -15.42 -4.85 -10.20
N PRO A 162 -14.99 -3.73 -9.59
CA PRO A 162 -15.85 -2.58 -9.46
C PRO A 162 -16.17 -1.98 -10.84
N ALA A 163 -17.16 -1.08 -10.86
CA ALA A 163 -17.55 -0.39 -12.08
C ALA A 163 -16.34 0.30 -12.75
N PRO A 164 -16.38 0.55 -14.07
CA PRO A 164 -15.38 1.37 -14.72
C PRO A 164 -15.29 2.76 -14.08
N HIS A 165 -14.07 3.29 -13.93
CA HIS A 165 -13.82 4.65 -13.42
C HIS A 165 -12.83 5.38 -14.33
N GLU A 166 -12.96 6.69 -14.36
CA GLU A 166 -11.94 7.56 -14.93
C GLU A 166 -10.80 7.76 -13.93
N TRP A 167 -9.58 7.74 -14.44
CA TRP A 167 -8.35 7.87 -13.64
C TRP A 167 -7.61 9.13 -14.05
N CYS A 168 -7.24 9.95 -13.08
CA CYS A 168 -6.43 11.15 -13.31
C CYS A 168 -5.36 11.27 -12.24
N VAL A 169 -4.32 12.06 -12.53
CA VAL A 169 -3.28 12.36 -11.54
C VAL A 169 -3.34 13.82 -11.15
N VAL A 170 -3.43 14.06 -9.84
CA VAL A 170 -3.19 15.36 -9.22
C VAL A 170 -1.84 15.34 -8.52
N ALA A 171 -0.98 16.29 -8.84
CA ALA A 171 0.42 16.30 -8.44
C ALA A 171 0.80 17.62 -7.76
N PHE A 172 1.09 17.52 -6.47
CA PHE A 172 1.73 18.57 -5.68
C PHE A 172 3.21 18.63 -6.09
N SER A 173 3.61 19.76 -6.67
CA SER A 173 4.92 19.92 -7.31
C SER A 173 5.60 21.17 -6.80
N ARG A 174 6.93 21.09 -6.61
CA ARG A 174 7.73 22.16 -6.00
C ARG A 174 7.10 22.59 -4.66
N GLN A 175 7.14 23.87 -4.34
CA GLN A 175 6.58 24.42 -3.10
C GLN A 175 5.14 24.93 -3.25
N ASP A 176 4.69 25.18 -4.49
CA ASP A 176 3.49 25.97 -4.76
C ASP A 176 2.73 25.59 -6.03
N ARG A 177 3.08 24.50 -6.71
CA ARG A 177 2.43 24.09 -7.97
C ARG A 177 1.47 22.94 -7.77
N LEU A 178 0.29 23.03 -8.37
CA LEU A 178 -0.65 21.93 -8.49
C LEU A 178 -0.78 21.56 -9.96
N ARG A 179 -0.49 20.30 -10.31
CA ARG A 179 -0.58 19.81 -11.68
C ARG A 179 -1.68 18.79 -11.83
N PHE A 180 -2.45 18.90 -12.90
CA PHE A 180 -3.42 17.91 -13.35
C PHE A 180 -2.85 17.25 -14.60
N ILE A 181 -2.58 15.95 -14.53
CA ILE A 181 -1.95 15.19 -15.63
C ILE A 181 -3.03 14.29 -16.24
N ASP A 182 -3.24 14.46 -17.54
CA ASP A 182 -4.22 13.77 -18.38
C ASP A 182 -5.63 13.80 -17.79
N ALA A 183 -5.96 14.87 -17.07
CA ALA A 183 -7.24 15.06 -16.42
C ALA A 183 -8.23 15.82 -17.34
N PRO A 184 -9.53 15.54 -17.26
CA PRO A 184 -10.53 16.29 -18.01
C PRO A 184 -10.57 17.76 -17.58
N ALA A 185 -10.75 18.68 -18.54
CA ALA A 185 -10.78 20.11 -18.29
C ALA A 185 -11.85 20.55 -17.28
N SER A 186 -12.97 19.82 -17.24
CA SER A 186 -14.02 20.02 -16.25
C SER A 186 -13.54 19.85 -14.80
N LEU A 187 -12.56 18.98 -14.55
CA LEU A 187 -12.01 18.76 -13.22
C LEU A 187 -11.23 19.98 -12.74
N TYR A 188 -10.27 20.44 -13.55
CA TYR A 188 -9.33 21.48 -13.12
C TYR A 188 -9.83 22.91 -13.33
N SER A 189 -10.75 23.16 -14.28
CA SER A 189 -11.36 24.48 -14.51
C SER A 189 -12.16 25.00 -13.32
N SER A 190 -12.71 24.10 -12.49
CA SER A 190 -13.45 24.48 -11.28
C SER A 190 -12.54 24.90 -10.12
N LEU A 191 -11.23 24.62 -10.19
CA LEU A 191 -10.32 24.81 -9.06
C LEU A 191 -10.32 26.25 -8.52
N PRO A 192 -10.20 27.33 -9.33
CA PRO A 192 -10.14 28.70 -8.80
C PRO A 192 -11.39 29.08 -8.00
N SER A 193 -12.56 28.58 -8.38
CA SER A 193 -13.81 28.82 -7.65
C SER A 193 -13.87 28.08 -6.31
N ARG A 194 -13.20 26.92 -6.21
CA ARG A 194 -13.20 26.08 -5.00
C ARG A 194 -12.16 26.51 -3.97
N VAL A 195 -10.95 26.87 -4.42
CA VAL A 195 -9.86 27.30 -3.52
C VAL A 195 -9.86 28.81 -3.27
N GLY A 196 -10.63 29.56 -4.07
CA GLY A 196 -10.64 31.01 -4.08
C GLY A 196 -9.67 31.56 -5.12
N ALA A 197 -10.16 32.39 -6.04
CA ALA A 197 -9.36 32.91 -7.14
C ALA A 197 -8.13 33.71 -6.67
N HIS A 198 -8.19 34.27 -5.46
CA HIS A 198 -7.06 34.96 -4.85
C HIS A 198 -5.87 34.04 -4.54
N TRP A 199 -6.07 32.73 -4.35
CA TRP A 199 -4.99 31.76 -4.18
C TRP A 199 -4.24 31.47 -5.47
N ILE A 200 -4.85 31.70 -6.64
CA ILE A 200 -4.25 31.41 -7.93
C ILE A 200 -3.37 32.60 -8.35
N SER A 201 -2.07 32.36 -8.47
CA SER A 201 -1.11 33.33 -8.98
C SER A 201 -0.99 33.25 -10.50
N ALA A 202 -1.09 32.06 -11.08
CA ALA A 202 -1.00 31.81 -12.51
C ALA A 202 -1.59 30.43 -12.85
N SER A 203 -1.96 30.24 -14.12
CA SER A 203 -2.34 28.95 -14.67
C SER A 203 -1.85 28.83 -16.11
N GLU A 204 -1.31 27.66 -16.48
CA GLU A 204 -0.77 27.41 -17.81
C GLU A 204 -0.83 25.93 -18.18
N GLU A 205 -0.80 25.62 -19.48
CA GLU A 205 -0.45 24.27 -19.93
C GLU A 205 1.07 24.11 -19.84
N HIS A 206 1.53 23.34 -18.85
CA HIS A 206 2.96 23.16 -18.59
C HIS A 206 3.64 22.32 -19.69
N SER A 207 2.92 21.31 -20.18
CA SER A 207 3.28 20.47 -21.32
C SER A 207 2.04 19.69 -21.76
N SER A 208 2.13 18.99 -22.90
CA SER A 208 0.99 18.26 -23.46
C SER A 208 0.31 17.34 -22.41
N GLY A 209 -0.96 17.62 -22.16
CA GLY A 209 -1.80 16.91 -21.21
C GLY A 209 -1.56 17.28 -19.74
N ILE A 210 -0.84 18.36 -19.45
CA ILE A 210 -0.53 18.80 -18.09
C ILE A 210 -0.93 20.25 -17.88
N TRP A 211 -2.01 20.43 -17.13
CA TRP A 211 -2.42 21.75 -16.68
C TRP A 211 -1.81 22.06 -15.31
N GLU A 212 -1.14 23.20 -15.17
CA GLU A 212 -0.50 23.63 -13.93
C GLU A 212 -1.14 24.91 -13.39
N PHE A 213 -1.41 24.93 -12.09
CA PHE A 213 -1.69 26.14 -11.33
C PHE A 213 -0.49 26.49 -10.44
N LYS A 214 -0.10 27.77 -10.44
CA LYS A 214 0.75 28.37 -9.40
C LYS A 214 -0.13 28.91 -8.30
N LEU A 215 0.07 28.43 -7.08
CA LEU A 215 -0.58 28.97 -5.89
C LEU A 215 0.25 30.11 -5.30
N ARG A 216 -0.40 31.03 -4.60
CA ARG A 216 0.29 32.04 -3.79
C ARG A 216 0.89 31.40 -2.53
N GLY A 217 2.06 31.89 -2.11
CA GLY A 217 2.79 31.33 -0.96
C GLY A 217 3.46 29.99 -1.28
N TYR A 218 3.64 29.16 -0.25
CA TYR A 218 4.32 27.85 -0.33
C TYR A 218 3.50 26.75 0.37
N PRO A 219 2.27 26.46 -0.07
CA PRO A 219 1.35 25.57 0.64
C PRO A 219 1.87 24.13 0.81
N TRP A 220 2.88 23.70 0.05
CA TRP A 220 3.47 22.36 0.16
C TRP A 220 4.70 22.33 1.07
N GLN A 221 5.05 23.45 1.69
CA GLN A 221 6.09 23.54 2.72
C GLN A 221 5.44 23.89 4.05
N ALA A 222 5.34 22.90 4.94
CA ALA A 222 5.02 23.14 6.34
C ALA A 222 6.33 23.24 7.13
N ASN A 223 6.50 24.30 7.92
CA ASN A 223 7.66 24.49 8.78
C ASN A 223 7.25 24.60 10.25
N GLY A 224 8.03 24.00 11.15
CA GLY A 224 7.80 24.11 12.61
C GLY A 224 6.42 23.64 13.04
N GLU A 225 5.73 24.44 13.84
CA GLU A 225 4.40 24.13 14.37
C GLU A 225 3.31 24.01 13.30
N GLU A 226 3.52 24.52 12.07
CA GLU A 226 2.58 24.36 10.95
C GLU A 226 2.42 22.89 10.53
N THR A 227 3.38 22.02 10.87
CA THR A 227 3.29 20.58 10.61
C THR A 227 2.30 19.84 11.51
N MET A 228 1.83 20.49 12.58
CA MET A 228 0.97 19.90 13.61
C MET A 228 -0.44 20.52 13.65
N ARG A 229 -0.79 21.37 12.67
CA ARG A 229 -2.09 22.05 12.57
C ARG A 229 -3.10 21.29 11.72
#